data_AF-A0A418ZRQ7-F1
#
_entry.id   AF-A0A418ZRQ7-F1
#
_cell.length_a   1.000
_cell.length_b   1.000
_cell.length_c   1.000
_cell.angle_alpha   90.00
_cell.angle_beta   90.00
_cell.angle_gamma   90.00
#
_symmetry.space_group_name_H-M   'P 1'
#
loop_
_entity.id
_entity.type
_entity.pdbx_description
1 polymer ?
#
loop_
_entity_poly.entity_id
_entity_poly.type
_entity_poly.pdbx_seq_one_letter_code
_entity_poly.pdbx_strand_id
1 'polypeptide(L)'
;MGAGHFSDAIIEASGVHKCISELNFPVIYTTNYDRNIERALHLNDKKARRIVNVKDFIKVEDDETQVIKLHGDFDDDDSIVLTETDYFKRLSFDSPLDIRLRSDVLARPVLFIGYSLSDINIRILLHKLWETWEASPYRSHKPEIYIFLPRPNEVEEAVLAKWGVTTIVGDDPDPAKSLESFLADLAS
;
A
#
# COMPACT_ATOMS: atom_id res chain seq x y z
N MET A 1 18.91 -17.51 -10.33
CA MET A 1 17.88 -16.45 -10.43
C MET A 1 17.59 -16.02 -8.99
N GLY A 2 18.27 -14.99 -8.52
CA GLY A 2 18.17 -14.54 -7.12
C GLY A 2 16.92 -13.69 -6.92
N ALA A 3 16.24 -13.90 -5.79
CA ALA A 3 15.02 -13.21 -5.36
C ALA A 3 15.12 -11.68 -5.52
N GLY A 4 13.99 -11.02 -5.82
CA GLY A 4 13.86 -9.61 -6.22
C GLY A 4 14.26 -8.54 -5.20
N HIS A 5 15.32 -8.77 -4.43
CA HIS A 5 15.95 -7.77 -3.57
C HIS A 5 16.94 -6.95 -4.39
N PHE A 6 16.78 -5.63 -4.33
CA PHE A 6 17.77 -4.72 -4.88
C PHE A 6 18.98 -4.61 -3.95
N SER A 7 20.15 -4.31 -4.52
CA SER A 7 21.31 -3.96 -3.70
C SER A 7 21.10 -2.60 -3.04
N ASP A 8 21.77 -2.37 -1.91
CA ASP A 8 21.70 -1.09 -1.19
C ASP A 8 22.00 0.09 -2.11
N ALA A 9 23.02 -0.03 -2.97
CA ALA A 9 23.37 1.01 -3.94
C ALA A 9 22.23 1.33 -4.94
N ILE A 10 21.39 0.35 -5.31
CA ILE A 10 20.22 0.58 -6.17
C ILE A 10 19.11 1.27 -5.37
N ILE A 11 18.90 0.87 -4.12
CA ILE A 11 17.88 1.44 -3.24
C ILE A 11 18.22 2.90 -2.90
N GLU A 12 19.47 3.19 -2.54
CA GLU A 12 19.97 4.56 -2.26
C GLU A 12 19.89 5.46 -3.49
N ALA A 13 20.11 4.92 -4.69
CA ALA A 13 19.99 5.65 -5.94
C ALA A 13 18.53 5.87 -6.39
N SER A 14 17.55 5.24 -5.75
CA SER A 14 16.14 5.33 -6.12
C SER A 14 15.46 6.48 -5.40
N GLY A 15 15.07 7.53 -6.16
CA GLY A 15 14.33 8.67 -5.61
C GLY A 15 13.02 8.27 -4.93
N VAL A 16 12.28 7.33 -5.51
CA VAL A 16 11.04 6.78 -4.92
C VAL A 16 11.27 6.21 -3.51
N HIS A 17 12.28 5.35 -3.33
CA HIS A 17 12.58 4.74 -2.03
C HIS A 17 13.00 5.78 -0.99
N LYS A 18 13.76 6.80 -1.43
CA LYS A 18 14.15 7.92 -0.59
C LYS A 18 12.92 8.72 -0.14
N CYS A 19 12.05 9.15 -1.06
CA CYS A 19 10.85 9.91 -0.73
C CYS A 19 9.89 9.14 0.19
N ILE A 20 9.68 7.83 -0.06
CA ILE A 20 8.87 6.98 0.85
C ILE A 20 9.43 7.01 2.28
N SER A 21 10.75 6.99 2.43
CA SER A 21 11.42 7.01 3.73
C SER A 21 11.31 8.38 4.42
N GLU A 22 11.23 9.47 3.67
CA GLU A 22 11.09 10.84 4.19
C GLU A 22 9.66 11.18 4.63
N LEU A 23 8.64 10.57 4.01
CA LEU A 23 7.22 10.82 4.28
C LEU A 23 6.73 10.32 5.66
N ASN A 24 7.55 9.55 6.39
CA ASN A 24 7.27 9.07 7.76
C ASN A 24 5.89 8.42 7.93
N PHE A 25 5.43 7.64 6.95
CA PHE A 25 4.18 6.90 7.09
C PHE A 25 4.25 5.94 8.29
N PRO A 26 3.27 5.96 9.22
CA PRO A 26 3.28 5.08 10.38
C PRO A 26 3.01 3.62 10.00
N VAL A 27 2.26 3.39 8.91
CA VAL A 27 1.89 2.07 8.40
C VAL A 27 1.97 2.09 6.88
N ILE A 28 2.67 1.11 6.31
CA ILE A 28 2.79 0.87 4.87
C ILE A 28 2.29 -0.54 4.59
N TYR A 29 1.30 -0.66 3.71
CA TYR A 29 0.82 -1.95 3.23
C TYR A 29 1.40 -2.25 1.86
N THR A 30 1.87 -3.49 1.65
CA THR A 30 2.38 -3.92 0.35
C THR A 30 1.98 -5.35 0.02
N THR A 31 1.83 -5.61 -1.28
CA THR A 31 1.68 -6.96 -1.86
C THR A 31 2.99 -7.48 -2.42
N ASN A 32 4.06 -6.66 -2.39
CA ASN A 32 5.40 -7.05 -2.81
C ASN A 32 6.02 -7.98 -1.76
N TYR A 33 6.75 -8.98 -2.26
CA TYR A 33 7.41 -9.98 -1.45
C TYR A 33 8.86 -9.60 -1.07
N ASP A 34 9.47 -8.66 -1.80
CA ASP A 34 10.83 -8.16 -1.53
C ASP A 34 10.91 -7.28 -0.27
N ARG A 35 12.13 -6.98 0.19
CA ARG A 35 12.40 -6.16 1.38
C ARG A 35 12.88 -4.74 1.08
N ASN A 36 12.57 -4.23 -0.12
CA ASN A 36 13.16 -2.98 -0.58
C ASN A 36 12.66 -1.77 0.22
N ILE A 37 11.39 -1.77 0.67
CA ILE A 37 10.83 -0.70 1.51
C ILE A 37 11.47 -0.69 2.89
N GLU A 38 11.57 -1.85 3.54
CA GLU A 38 12.19 -2.01 4.85
C GLU A 38 13.66 -1.59 4.82
N ARG A 39 14.37 -1.99 3.75
CA ARG A 39 15.77 -1.63 3.56
C ARG A 39 15.93 -0.13 3.27
N ALA A 40 15.05 0.48 2.48
CA ALA A 40 15.05 1.91 2.24
C ALA A 40 14.87 2.72 3.53
N LEU A 41 13.90 2.33 4.37
CA LEU A 41 13.69 2.94 5.67
C LEU A 41 14.93 2.82 6.55
N HIS A 42 15.53 1.62 6.62
CA HIS A 42 16.73 1.38 7.41
C HIS A 42 17.93 2.23 6.93
N LEU A 43 18.15 2.32 5.62
CA LEU A 43 19.24 3.12 5.03
C LEU A 43 19.06 4.64 5.25
N ASN A 44 17.85 5.09 5.57
CA ASN A 44 17.53 6.49 5.91
C ASN A 44 17.31 6.68 7.43
N ASP A 45 17.90 5.83 8.26
CA ASP A 45 17.85 5.88 9.73
C ASP A 45 16.42 5.84 10.32
N LYS A 46 15.47 5.24 9.60
CA LYS A 46 14.09 5.02 10.09
C LYS A 46 13.96 3.64 10.70
N LYS A 47 13.32 3.57 11.86
CA LYS A 47 12.91 2.30 12.45
C LYS A 47 11.71 1.74 11.69
N ALA A 48 11.82 0.51 11.22
CA ALA A 48 10.77 -0.17 10.51
C ALA A 48 10.58 -1.59 11.03
N ARG A 49 9.31 -2.00 11.19
CA ARG A 49 8.96 -3.37 11.55
C ARG A 49 8.23 -4.04 10.41
N ARG A 50 8.83 -5.12 9.92
CA ARG A 50 8.18 -6.04 8.99
C ARG A 50 7.10 -6.86 9.72
N ILE A 51 5.89 -6.85 9.17
CA ILE A 51 4.73 -7.60 9.68
C ILE A 51 4.22 -8.52 8.57
N VAL A 52 4.41 -9.81 8.75
CA VAL A 52 3.95 -10.85 7.81
C VAL A 52 2.90 -11.73 8.47
N ASN A 53 2.91 -11.82 9.80
CA ASN A 53 2.02 -12.66 10.59
C ASN A 53 1.53 -11.95 11.85
N VAL A 54 0.44 -12.47 12.44
CA VAL A 54 -0.15 -11.89 13.66
C VAL A 54 0.81 -11.79 14.84
N LYS A 55 1.77 -12.71 14.93
CA LYS A 55 2.81 -12.74 15.97
C LYS A 55 3.72 -11.52 15.92
N ASP A 56 3.84 -10.87 14.76
CA ASP A 56 4.74 -9.74 14.56
C ASP A 56 4.16 -8.45 15.16
N PHE A 57 2.82 -8.33 15.24
CA PHE A 57 2.15 -7.17 15.87
C PHE A 57 2.50 -7.02 17.36
N ILE A 58 2.80 -8.13 18.05
CA ILE A 58 3.10 -8.12 19.49
C ILE A 58 4.41 -7.37 19.79
N LYS A 59 5.29 -7.26 18.79
CA LYS A 59 6.63 -6.69 18.94
C LYS A 59 6.75 -5.24 18.46
N VAL A 60 5.66 -4.67 17.94
CA VAL A 60 5.63 -3.30 17.42
C VAL A 60 5.92 -2.31 18.55
N GLU A 61 6.89 -1.43 18.34
CA GLU A 61 7.16 -0.27 19.19
C GLU A 61 6.44 0.98 18.63
N ASP A 62 6.15 1.96 19.48
CA ASP A 62 5.37 3.15 19.11
C ASP A 62 6.07 4.05 18.07
N ASP A 63 7.41 3.96 17.96
CA ASP A 63 8.23 4.76 17.04
C ASP A 63 8.69 4.02 15.78
N GLU A 64 8.08 2.86 15.47
CA GLU A 64 8.37 2.07 14.28
C GLU A 64 7.32 2.28 13.16
N THR A 65 7.80 2.50 11.93
CA THR A 65 6.95 2.34 10.74
C THR A 65 6.63 0.86 10.54
N GLN A 66 5.35 0.50 10.50
CA GLN A 66 4.90 -0.87 10.29
C GLN A 66 4.81 -1.16 8.78
N VAL A 67 5.60 -2.10 8.27
CA VAL A 67 5.53 -2.56 6.87
C VAL A 67 4.79 -3.89 6.84
N ILE A 68 3.50 -3.83 6.51
CA ILE A 68 2.58 -4.97 6.51
C ILE A 68 2.54 -5.61 5.12
N LYS A 69 2.93 -6.88 5.03
CA LYS A 69 3.04 -7.62 3.76
C LYS A 69 1.85 -8.56 3.60
N LEU A 70 0.90 -8.16 2.76
CA LEU A 70 -0.39 -8.82 2.61
C LEU A 70 -0.31 -10.19 1.92
N HIS A 71 0.73 -10.44 1.12
CA HIS A 71 0.91 -11.70 0.39
C HIS A 71 1.96 -12.63 1.00
N GLY A 72 2.53 -12.27 2.14
CA GLY A 72 3.67 -12.97 2.70
C GLY A 72 4.99 -12.32 2.34
N ASP A 73 6.08 -13.05 2.59
CA ASP A 73 7.45 -12.62 2.33
C ASP A 73 8.27 -13.80 1.80
N PHE A 74 9.19 -13.54 0.86
CA PHE A 74 10.06 -14.56 0.30
C PHE A 74 10.94 -15.29 1.32
N ASP A 75 11.18 -14.70 2.50
CA ASP A 75 11.97 -15.31 3.58
C ASP A 75 11.12 -16.12 4.57
N ASP A 76 9.81 -16.21 4.36
CA ASP A 76 8.89 -17.05 5.13
C ASP A 76 8.08 -17.89 4.12
N ASP A 77 8.67 -19.01 3.68
CA ASP A 77 8.12 -19.90 2.63
C ASP A 77 6.67 -20.34 2.92
N ASP A 78 6.30 -20.48 4.20
CA ASP A 78 4.95 -20.87 4.63
C ASP A 78 3.92 -19.72 4.50
N SER A 79 4.38 -18.49 4.26
CA SER A 79 3.53 -17.29 4.14
C SER A 79 3.20 -16.92 2.69
N ILE A 80 3.86 -17.53 1.70
CA ILE A 80 3.77 -17.08 0.30
C ILE A 80 2.44 -17.53 -0.32
N VAL A 81 1.63 -16.57 -0.75
CA VAL A 81 0.37 -16.81 -1.47
C VAL A 81 0.66 -17.20 -2.93
N LEU A 82 0.82 -18.49 -3.20
CA LEU A 82 1.17 -19.01 -4.54
C LEU A 82 0.09 -19.87 -5.20
N THR A 83 -0.92 -20.34 -4.46
CA THR A 83 -1.94 -21.23 -5.02
C THR A 83 -3.23 -20.48 -5.36
N GLU A 84 -3.98 -21.00 -6.34
CA GLU A 84 -5.31 -20.49 -6.70
C GLU A 84 -6.26 -20.50 -5.49
N THR A 85 -6.14 -21.50 -4.61
CA THR A 85 -6.92 -21.57 -3.36
C THR A 85 -6.56 -20.43 -2.40
N ASP A 86 -5.30 -20.05 -2.30
CA ASP A 86 -4.88 -18.95 -1.46
C ASP A 86 -5.28 -17.59 -2.05
N TYR A 87 -5.33 -17.48 -3.38
CA TYR A 87 -5.93 -16.34 -4.07
C TYR A 87 -7.44 -16.24 -3.78
N PHE A 88 -8.19 -17.34 -3.81
CA PHE A 88 -9.61 -17.34 -3.43
C PHE A 88 -9.83 -16.98 -1.97
N LYS A 89 -8.99 -17.46 -1.04
CA LYS A 89 -9.02 -17.01 0.37
C LYS A 89 -8.75 -15.51 0.48
N ARG A 90 -7.88 -14.94 -0.36
CA ARG A 90 -7.60 -13.50 -0.39
C ARG A 90 -8.83 -12.68 -0.77
N LEU A 91 -9.67 -13.17 -1.70
CA LEU A 91 -10.92 -12.51 -2.09
C LEU A 91 -11.95 -12.44 -0.94
N SER A 92 -11.81 -13.28 0.09
CA SER A 92 -12.66 -13.22 1.27
C SER A 92 -12.31 -12.04 2.19
N PHE A 93 -11.06 -11.57 2.16
CA PHE A 93 -10.51 -10.52 3.05
C PHE A 93 -10.58 -10.88 4.54
N ASP A 94 -10.51 -12.17 4.89
CA ASP A 94 -10.69 -12.60 6.29
C ASP A 94 -9.38 -12.94 7.00
N SER A 95 -8.23 -12.73 6.34
CA SER A 95 -6.96 -12.85 7.03
C SER A 95 -6.83 -11.79 8.14
N PRO A 96 -6.07 -12.05 9.22
CA PRO A 96 -5.84 -11.05 10.24
C PRO A 96 -5.23 -9.75 9.71
N LEU A 97 -4.36 -9.83 8.68
CA LEU A 97 -3.79 -8.64 8.04
C LEU A 97 -4.83 -7.87 7.23
N ASP A 98 -5.78 -8.56 6.60
CA ASP A 98 -6.91 -7.91 5.90
C ASP A 98 -7.88 -7.25 6.86
N ILE A 99 -8.16 -7.88 7.99
CA ILE A 99 -8.96 -7.27 9.07
C ILE A 99 -8.27 -5.99 9.53
N ARG A 100 -6.95 -6.02 9.73
CA ARG A 100 -6.16 -4.85 10.11
C ARG A 100 -6.20 -3.75 9.03
N LEU A 101 -5.99 -4.11 7.77
CA LEU A 101 -6.09 -3.18 6.64
C LEU A 101 -7.47 -2.49 6.60
N ARG A 102 -8.56 -3.27 6.68
CA ARG A 102 -9.92 -2.71 6.69
C ARG A 102 -10.12 -1.75 7.85
N SER A 103 -9.66 -2.12 9.04
CA SER A 103 -9.74 -1.25 10.23
C SER A 103 -8.98 0.06 10.02
N ASP A 104 -7.76 0.01 9.48
CA ASP A 104 -6.95 1.20 9.27
C ASP A 104 -7.55 2.12 8.18
N VAL A 105 -8.05 1.55 7.07
CA VAL A 105 -8.68 2.33 5.99
C VAL A 105 -10.00 2.98 6.44
N LEU A 106 -10.71 2.38 7.40
CA LEU A 106 -11.91 3.00 8.00
C LEU A 106 -11.57 4.14 8.97
N ALA A 107 -10.38 4.15 9.55
CA ALA A 107 -10.00 5.07 10.63
C ALA A 107 -9.08 6.21 10.19
N ARG A 108 -8.39 6.07 9.06
CA ARG A 108 -7.31 6.97 8.64
C ARG A 108 -7.36 7.27 7.15
N PRO A 109 -6.83 8.44 6.71
CA PRO A 109 -6.59 8.67 5.30
C PRO A 109 -5.61 7.64 4.72
N VAL A 110 -5.83 7.25 3.47
CA VAL A 110 -5.00 6.24 2.79
C VAL A 110 -4.60 6.71 1.41
N LEU A 111 -3.35 6.44 1.03
CA LEU A 111 -2.80 6.67 -0.30
C LEU A 111 -2.43 5.34 -0.95
N PHE A 112 -3.07 5.03 -2.08
CA PHE A 112 -2.77 3.87 -2.91
C PHE A 112 -1.79 4.24 -4.02
N ILE A 113 -0.69 3.49 -4.15
CA ILE A 113 0.35 3.66 -5.16
C ILE A 113 0.60 2.33 -5.85
N GLY A 114 0.74 2.33 -7.17
CA GLY A 114 1.01 1.11 -7.94
C GLY A 114 -0.21 0.20 -8.12
N TYR A 115 -1.41 0.73 -7.86
CA TYR A 115 -2.67 0.02 -7.99
C TYR A 115 -3.56 0.67 -9.04
N SER A 116 -4.48 -0.12 -9.59
CA SER A 116 -5.51 0.35 -10.52
C SER A 116 -6.78 -0.46 -10.31
N LEU A 117 -7.89 -0.02 -10.89
CA LEU A 117 -9.14 -0.77 -10.98
C LEU A 117 -9.01 -2.05 -11.83
N SER A 118 -7.86 -2.34 -12.44
CA SER A 118 -7.65 -3.69 -12.99
C SER A 118 -7.39 -4.72 -11.89
N ASP A 119 -6.95 -4.28 -10.70
CA ASP A 119 -6.75 -5.15 -9.54
C ASP A 119 -8.10 -5.43 -8.84
N ILE A 120 -8.50 -6.70 -8.87
CA ILE A 120 -9.75 -7.15 -8.25
C ILE A 120 -9.74 -7.01 -6.73
N ASN A 121 -8.59 -7.14 -6.06
CA ASN A 121 -8.50 -6.98 -4.61
C ASN A 121 -8.80 -5.53 -4.23
N ILE A 122 -8.16 -4.58 -4.92
CA ILE A 122 -8.41 -3.14 -4.69
C ILE A 122 -9.85 -2.78 -5.00
N ARG A 123 -10.40 -3.27 -6.11
CA ARG A 123 -11.83 -3.06 -6.44
C ARG A 123 -12.76 -3.55 -5.35
N ILE A 124 -12.56 -4.76 -4.86
CA ILE A 124 -13.41 -5.34 -3.80
C ILE A 124 -13.24 -4.54 -2.51
N LEU A 125 -12.02 -4.18 -2.13
CA LEU A 125 -11.75 -3.38 -0.93
C LEU A 125 -12.46 -2.03 -0.99
N LEU A 126 -12.23 -1.26 -2.06
CA LEU A 126 -12.83 0.07 -2.24
C LEU A 126 -14.36 0.00 -2.30
N HIS A 127 -14.90 -1.00 -3.00
CA HIS A 127 -16.35 -1.19 -3.08
C HIS A 127 -16.97 -1.50 -1.72
N LYS A 128 -16.39 -2.44 -0.94
CA LYS A 128 -16.87 -2.78 0.41
C LYS A 128 -16.80 -1.60 1.37
N LEU A 129 -15.72 -0.80 1.29
CA LEU A 129 -15.56 0.41 2.09
C LEU A 129 -16.63 1.45 1.74
N TRP A 130 -16.85 1.66 0.43
CA TRP A 130 -17.91 2.55 -0.05
C TRP A 130 -19.29 2.10 0.42
N GLU A 131 -19.64 0.82 0.29
CA GLU A 131 -20.91 0.26 0.79
C GLU A 131 -21.07 0.47 2.31
N THR A 132 -20.00 0.25 3.07
CA THR A 132 -20.01 0.43 4.54
C THR A 132 -20.30 1.87 4.93
N TRP A 133 -19.68 2.85 4.26
CA TRP A 133 -19.93 4.26 4.52
C TRP A 133 -21.28 4.73 4.01
N GLU A 134 -21.73 4.24 2.84
CA GLU A 134 -23.02 4.64 2.27
C GLU A 134 -24.20 4.14 3.11
N ALA A 135 -24.06 2.99 3.76
CA ALA A 135 -25.04 2.48 4.72
C ALA A 135 -25.03 3.23 6.07
N SER A 136 -24.02 4.06 6.34
CA SER A 136 -23.85 4.78 7.60
C SER A 136 -24.48 6.18 7.55
N PRO A 137 -25.21 6.61 8.59
CA PRO A 137 -25.68 8.00 8.70
C PRO A 137 -24.54 9.01 8.82
N TYR A 138 -23.31 8.55 9.08
CA TYR A 138 -22.12 9.38 9.25
C TYR A 138 -21.22 9.42 8.00
N ARG A 139 -21.73 9.10 6.81
CA ARG A 139 -20.95 9.05 5.55
C ARG A 139 -20.10 10.30 5.25
N SER A 140 -20.49 11.47 5.78
CA SER A 140 -19.72 12.72 5.65
C SER A 140 -18.40 12.73 6.43
N HIS A 141 -18.21 11.80 7.37
CA HIS A 141 -17.00 11.65 8.19
C HIS A 141 -16.04 10.59 7.65
N LYS A 142 -16.32 10.05 6.46
CA LYS A 142 -15.43 9.04 5.85
C LYS A 142 -14.02 9.63 5.70
N PRO A 143 -12.95 8.88 6.02
CA PRO A 143 -11.60 9.31 5.73
C PRO A 143 -11.38 9.56 4.23
N GLU A 144 -10.38 10.38 3.93
CA GLU A 144 -9.98 10.64 2.56
C GLU A 144 -9.21 9.43 2.01
N ILE A 145 -9.59 9.00 0.81
CA ILE A 145 -8.92 7.91 0.11
C ILE A 145 -8.34 8.50 -1.16
N TYR A 146 -7.05 8.36 -1.33
CA TYR A 146 -6.28 8.83 -2.47
C TYR A 146 -5.74 7.66 -3.26
N ILE A 147 -5.72 7.78 -4.58
CA ILE A 147 -5.01 6.83 -5.44
C ILE A 147 -4.18 7.60 -6.46
N PHE A 148 -2.90 7.28 -6.53
CA PHE A 148 -1.99 7.85 -7.51
C PHE A 148 -2.09 7.06 -8.81
N LEU A 149 -2.42 7.75 -9.89
CA LEU A 149 -2.41 7.22 -11.24
C LEU A 149 -1.23 7.86 -11.99
N PRO A 150 -0.26 7.06 -12.49
CA PRO A 150 0.92 7.62 -13.15
C PRO A 150 0.59 8.33 -14.47
N ARG A 151 -0.60 8.05 -15.02
CA ARG A 151 -1.13 8.68 -16.24
C ARG A 151 -2.65 8.87 -16.11
N PRO A 152 -3.24 9.84 -16.83
CA PRO A 152 -4.68 10.05 -16.84
C PRO A 152 -5.47 8.83 -17.35
N ASN A 153 -6.63 8.57 -16.74
CA ASN A 153 -7.56 7.54 -17.16
C ASN A 153 -8.99 7.94 -16.77
N GLU A 154 -9.67 8.65 -17.67
CA GLU A 154 -11.00 9.23 -17.42
C GLU A 154 -12.04 8.22 -16.92
N VAL A 155 -12.00 6.99 -17.43
CA VAL A 155 -12.96 5.94 -17.03
C VAL A 155 -12.69 5.49 -15.59
N GLU A 156 -11.43 5.27 -15.27
CA GLU A 156 -11.00 4.85 -13.93
C GLU A 156 -11.25 5.96 -12.90
N GLU A 157 -10.89 7.20 -13.24
CA GLU A 157 -11.16 8.39 -12.43
C GLU A 157 -12.66 8.56 -12.14
N ALA A 158 -13.52 8.41 -13.16
CA ALA A 158 -14.96 8.52 -12.99
C ALA A 158 -15.54 7.41 -12.08
N VAL A 159 -15.00 6.19 -12.14
CA VAL A 159 -15.43 5.10 -11.26
C VAL A 159 -14.96 5.32 -9.82
N LEU A 160 -13.70 5.73 -9.64
CA LEU A 160 -13.12 6.01 -8.34
C LEU A 160 -13.83 7.18 -7.65
N ALA A 161 -14.14 8.24 -8.38
CA ALA A 161 -14.90 9.38 -7.87
C ALA A 161 -16.29 8.98 -7.36
N LYS A 162 -16.98 8.02 -8.01
CA LYS A 162 -18.27 7.48 -7.54
C LYS A 162 -18.14 6.77 -6.19
N TRP A 163 -16.99 6.16 -5.91
CA TRP A 163 -16.68 5.55 -4.61
C TRP A 163 -16.10 6.54 -3.60
N GLY A 164 -16.04 7.83 -3.95
CA GLY A 164 -15.50 8.88 -3.11
C GLY A 164 -13.98 8.80 -2.94
N VAL A 165 -13.28 8.20 -3.90
CA VAL A 165 -11.82 8.15 -3.97
C VAL A 165 -11.31 9.31 -4.81
N THR A 166 -10.35 10.05 -4.28
CA THR A 166 -9.68 11.16 -4.97
C THR A 166 -8.52 10.61 -5.79
N THR A 167 -8.51 10.88 -7.09
CA THR A 167 -7.40 10.54 -7.97
C THR A 167 -6.35 11.64 -7.97
N ILE A 168 -5.08 11.25 -7.83
CA ILE A 168 -3.93 12.12 -8.03
C ILE A 168 -3.26 11.63 -9.31
N VAL A 169 -3.27 12.45 -10.35
CA VAL A 169 -2.80 12.06 -11.68
C VAL A 169 -1.45 12.71 -11.92
N GLY A 170 -0.45 11.88 -12.20
CA GLY A 170 0.85 12.39 -12.60
C GLY A 170 0.90 12.79 -14.07
N ASP A 171 1.86 13.64 -14.40
CA ASP A 171 1.97 14.39 -15.64
C ASP A 171 3.19 13.98 -16.50
N ASP A 172 4.13 13.22 -15.95
CA ASP A 172 5.28 12.71 -16.69
C ASP A 172 4.91 11.49 -17.58
N PRO A 173 5.35 11.46 -18.86
CA PRO A 173 5.17 10.30 -19.73
C PRO A 173 5.78 9.01 -19.17
N ASP A 174 6.85 9.09 -18.39
CA ASP A 174 7.48 7.97 -17.71
C ASP A 174 6.79 7.72 -16.34
N PRO A 175 6.09 6.59 -16.15
CA PRO A 175 5.39 6.29 -14.91
C PRO A 175 6.28 6.31 -13.66
N ALA A 176 7.55 5.95 -13.79
CA ALA A 176 8.48 5.95 -12.67
C ALA A 176 8.83 7.38 -12.24
N LYS A 177 9.10 8.25 -13.21
CA LYS A 177 9.38 9.68 -12.94
C LYS A 177 8.15 10.43 -12.46
N SER A 178 6.99 10.10 -13.01
CA SER A 178 5.69 10.61 -12.59
C SER A 178 5.45 10.32 -11.10
N LEU A 179 5.70 9.07 -10.67
CA LEU A 179 5.64 8.69 -9.26
C LEU A 179 6.68 9.40 -8.41
N GLU A 180 7.93 9.47 -8.87
CA GLU A 180 9.02 10.13 -8.15
C GLU A 180 8.73 11.62 -7.92
N SER A 181 8.24 12.33 -8.94
CA SER A 181 7.86 13.75 -8.83
C SER A 181 6.73 13.95 -7.83
N PHE A 182 5.68 13.13 -7.92
CA PHE A 182 4.57 13.20 -6.98
C PHE A 182 5.02 12.97 -5.53
N LEU A 183 5.87 11.97 -5.30
CA LEU A 183 6.37 11.67 -3.96
C LEU A 183 7.31 12.76 -3.44
N ALA A 184 8.11 13.37 -4.31
CA ALA A 184 8.96 14.50 -3.95
C ALA A 184 8.14 15.73 -3.54
N ASP A 185 7.07 16.05 -4.29
CA ASP A 185 6.15 17.14 -3.96
C ASP A 185 5.37 16.87 -2.67
N LEU A 186 5.03 15.60 -2.39
CA LEU A 186 4.37 15.21 -1.15
C LEU A 186 5.29 15.31 0.07
N ALA A 187 6.60 15.16 -0.13
CA ALA A 187 7.61 15.19 0.94
C ALA A 187 8.13 16.61 1.26
N SER A 188 7.85 17.60 0.40
CA SER A 188 8.26 19.01 0.56
C SER A 188 7.36 19.79 1.51
#